data_AF-A0A4U9HWM9-F1
#
_entry.id   AF-A0A4U9HWM9-F1
#
_cell.length_a   1.000
_cell.length_b   1.000
_cell.length_c   1.000
_cell.angle_alpha   90.00
_cell.angle_beta   90.00
_cell.angle_gamma   90.00
#
_symmetry.space_group_name_H-M   'P 1'
#
loop_
_entity.id
_entity.type
_entity.pdbx_description
1 polymer ?
#
loop_
_entity_poly.entity_id
_entity_poly.type
_entity_poly.pdbx_seq_one_letter_code
_entity_poly.pdbx_strand_id
1 'polypeptide(L)'
;MMDAGSRKAARGSAILARHRLQPQAERHTEYHAFYADIQVVLTGEETIRAGMQSVARTGDEERKPDLWIAPGVVHPVSMTLRSGDFAVFLPGEPHQALCAVEAPMTVRKAVFKVPRALLEV
;
A
#
# COMPACT_ATOMS: atom_id res chain seq x y z
N MET A 1 22.89 -23.32 27.41
CA MET A 1 22.31 -21.99 27.71
C MET A 1 22.62 -21.08 26.54
N MET A 2 21.64 -20.84 25.67
CA MET A 2 21.68 -19.76 24.69
C MET A 2 20.40 -18.95 24.93
N ASP A 3 20.61 -17.65 25.06
CA ASP A 3 19.66 -16.64 25.50
C ASP A 3 18.37 -16.66 24.68
N ALA A 4 17.24 -16.83 25.38
CA ALA A 4 15.91 -16.62 24.83
C ALA A 4 15.68 -15.10 24.73
N GLY A 5 16.39 -14.47 23.80
CA GLY A 5 16.19 -13.07 23.45
C GLY A 5 14.71 -12.86 23.13
N SER A 6 14.02 -12.11 23.98
CA SER A 6 12.63 -11.73 23.81
C SER A 6 12.44 -11.14 22.41
N ARG A 7 11.81 -11.92 21.51
CA ARG A 7 11.37 -11.41 20.22
C ARG A 7 10.37 -10.30 20.53
N LYS A 8 10.79 -9.04 20.42
CA LYS A 8 9.86 -7.90 20.42
C LYS A 8 8.77 -8.24 19.42
N ALA A 9 7.53 -8.35 19.89
CA ALA A 9 6.40 -8.58 19.01
C ALA A 9 6.42 -7.51 17.91
N ALA A 10 6.31 -7.94 16.65
CA ALA A 10 6.19 -7.01 15.54
C ALA A 10 4.97 -6.11 15.82
N ARG A 11 5.13 -4.79 15.73
CA ARG A 11 4.05 -3.83 16.02
C ARG A 11 3.60 -3.18 14.73
N GLY A 12 2.28 -3.03 14.57
CA GLY A 12 1.72 -2.20 13.52
C GLY A 12 2.06 -0.71 13.73
N SER A 13 2.03 0.05 12.65
CA SER A 13 2.14 1.51 12.68
C SER A 13 1.07 2.14 11.79
N ALA A 14 0.83 3.45 11.96
CA ALA A 14 -0.09 4.20 11.12
C ALA A 14 0.56 5.51 10.67
N ILE A 15 0.40 5.84 9.40
CA ILE A 15 0.85 7.10 8.82
C ILE A 15 -0.39 7.91 8.44
N LEU A 16 -0.55 9.09 9.02
CA LEU A 16 -1.57 10.05 8.60
C LEU A 16 -0.93 11.08 7.68
N ALA A 17 -1.48 11.24 6.48
CA ALA A 17 -0.90 12.12 5.49
C ALA A 17 -1.94 12.85 4.63
N ARG A 18 -1.51 13.99 4.10
CA ARG A 18 -2.20 14.76 3.06
C ARG A 18 -1.41 14.63 1.76
N HIS A 19 -2.07 14.24 0.69
CA HIS A 19 -1.45 14.08 -0.61
C HIS A 19 -2.26 14.78 -1.68
N ARG A 20 -1.58 15.45 -2.61
CA ARG A 20 -2.18 15.85 -3.88
C ARG A 20 -2.18 14.62 -4.79
N LEU A 21 -3.37 14.23 -5.23
CA LEU A 21 -3.52 13.14 -6.20
C LEU A 21 -2.96 13.56 -7.56
N GLN A 22 -2.56 12.58 -8.35
CA GLN A 22 -2.00 12.80 -9.68
C GLN A 22 -2.77 11.98 -10.72
N PRO A 23 -2.69 12.34 -12.02
CA PRO A 23 -3.13 11.46 -13.09
C PRO A 23 -2.51 10.07 -12.94
N GLN A 24 -3.27 9.03 -13.29
CA GLN A 24 -2.82 7.63 -13.15
C GLN A 24 -1.45 7.39 -13.83
N ALA A 25 -1.22 7.97 -15.01
CA ALA A 25 0.02 7.80 -15.76
C ALA A 25 1.28 8.34 -15.05
N GLU A 26 1.12 9.21 -14.05
CA GLU A 26 2.22 9.77 -13.25
C GLU A 26 2.49 8.95 -11.96
N ARG A 27 1.65 7.96 -11.66
CA ARG A 27 1.78 7.13 -10.45
C ARG A 27 2.50 5.82 -10.78
N HIS A 28 3.33 5.37 -9.86
CA HIS A 28 3.93 4.04 -9.94
C HIS A 28 3.04 3.01 -9.24
N THR A 29 3.06 1.79 -9.76
CA THR A 29 2.59 0.61 -9.02
C THR A 29 3.67 0.19 -8.03
N GLU A 30 3.28 -0.01 -6.79
CA GLU A 30 4.17 -0.45 -5.72
C GLU A 30 3.62 -1.72 -5.04
N TYR A 31 4.50 -2.41 -4.31
CA TYR A 31 4.13 -3.45 -3.36
C TYR A 31 5.04 -3.41 -2.14
N HIS A 32 4.63 -4.13 -1.09
CA HIS A 32 5.33 -4.28 0.18
C HIS A 32 5.58 -5.77 0.45
N ALA A 33 6.74 -6.18 0.99
CA ALA A 33 7.10 -7.59 1.16
C ALA A 33 6.97 -8.02 2.63
N PHE A 34 7.16 -7.07 3.54
CA PHE A 34 7.17 -7.28 4.98
C PHE A 34 5.92 -6.75 5.67
N TYR A 35 5.17 -5.83 5.07
CA TYR A 35 3.95 -5.27 5.63
C TYR A 35 2.76 -5.38 4.67
N ALA A 36 1.57 -5.59 5.23
CA ALA A 36 0.33 -5.26 4.54
C ALA A 36 -0.01 -3.79 4.75
N ASP A 37 -0.71 -3.24 3.77
CA ASP A 37 -1.27 -1.90 3.83
C ASP A 37 -2.77 -1.96 4.07
N ILE A 38 -3.25 -1.22 5.06
CA ILE A 38 -4.67 -0.84 5.15
C ILE A 38 -4.73 0.64 4.85
N GLN A 39 -5.21 1.01 3.66
CA GLN A 39 -5.32 2.40 3.24
C GLN A 39 -6.75 2.87 3.45
N VAL A 40 -6.93 3.86 4.33
CA VAL A 40 -8.24 4.44 4.69
C VAL A 40 -8.30 5.89 4.20
N VAL A 41 -9.32 6.23 3.40
CA VAL A 41 -9.56 7.61 2.98
C VAL A 41 -10.31 8.35 4.09
N LEU A 42 -9.71 9.39 4.65
CA LEU A 42 -10.30 10.19 5.73
C LEU A 42 -11.14 11.35 5.19
N THR A 43 -10.68 12.02 4.13
CA THR A 43 -11.41 13.08 3.43
C THR A 43 -11.04 13.11 1.95
N GLY A 44 -12.00 13.34 1.07
CA GLY A 44 -11.83 13.32 -0.39
C GLY A 44 -12.12 11.94 -0.96
N GLU A 45 -11.61 11.69 -2.16
CA GLU A 45 -11.72 10.40 -2.86
C GLU A 45 -10.46 10.14 -3.71
N GLU A 46 -10.11 8.87 -3.89
CA GLU A 46 -9.03 8.44 -4.79
C GLU A 46 -9.42 7.19 -5.56
N THR A 47 -8.81 6.99 -6.73
CA THR A 47 -8.85 5.70 -7.40
C THR A 47 -7.59 4.91 -7.05
N ILE A 48 -7.73 3.63 -6.72
CA ILE A 48 -6.63 2.69 -6.61
C ILE A 48 -6.83 1.58 -7.64
N ARG A 49 -5.79 1.29 -8.41
CA ARG A 49 -5.74 0.10 -9.27
C ARG A 49 -4.88 -0.96 -8.60
N ALA A 50 -5.34 -2.21 -8.59
CA ALA A 50 -4.69 -3.27 -7.83
C ALA A 50 -4.77 -4.64 -8.51
N GLY A 51 -3.93 -5.55 -8.03
CA GLY A 51 -4.00 -6.99 -8.29
C GLY A 51 -3.93 -7.77 -6.97
N MET A 52 -4.45 -9.01 -6.99
CA MET A 52 -4.57 -9.87 -5.79
C MET A 52 -3.49 -10.96 -5.72
N GLN A 53 -2.53 -10.94 -6.65
CA GLN A 53 -1.43 -11.90 -6.68
C GLN A 53 -0.13 -11.18 -6.42
N SER A 54 0.79 -11.85 -5.73
CA SER A 54 2.14 -11.33 -5.55
C SER A 54 2.82 -11.13 -6.90
N VAL A 55 3.41 -9.96 -7.11
CA VAL A 55 4.12 -9.62 -8.35
C VAL A 55 5.62 -9.43 -8.16
N ALA A 56 6.14 -9.70 -6.96
CA ALA A 56 7.53 -9.45 -6.63
C ALA A 56 8.49 -10.16 -7.60
N ARG A 57 9.44 -9.40 -8.17
CA ARG A 57 10.46 -9.93 -9.07
C ARG A 57 11.86 -9.61 -8.55
N THR A 58 12.80 -10.48 -8.87
CA THR A 58 14.22 -10.21 -8.62
C THR A 58 14.66 -8.98 -9.40
N GLY A 59 15.23 -8.00 -8.71
CA GLY A 59 15.74 -6.76 -9.31
C GLY A 59 14.75 -5.60 -9.35
N ASP A 60 13.54 -5.75 -8.80
CA ASP A 60 12.62 -4.62 -8.60
C ASP A 60 13.28 -3.52 -7.74
N GLU A 61 13.03 -2.25 -8.08
CA GLU A 61 13.63 -1.08 -7.43
C GLU A 61 12.99 -0.85 -6.05
N GLU A 62 13.76 -1.03 -4.97
CA GLU A 62 13.36 -0.62 -3.62
C GLU A 62 13.61 0.89 -3.43
N ARG A 63 12.57 1.71 -3.56
CA ARG A 63 12.70 3.17 -3.46
C ARG A 63 12.76 3.69 -2.04
N LYS A 64 12.16 2.97 -1.11
CA LYS A 64 12.15 3.22 0.34
C LYS A 64 12.13 1.88 1.05
N PRO A 65 12.52 1.81 2.34
CA PRO A 65 12.42 0.58 3.10
C PRO A 65 11.03 -0.06 2.95
N ASP A 66 11.02 -1.29 2.46
CA ASP A 66 9.83 -2.09 2.18
C ASP A 66 8.93 -1.59 1.02
N LEU A 67 9.34 -0.62 0.21
CA LEU A 67 8.54 -0.11 -0.92
C LEU A 67 9.26 -0.38 -2.24
N TRP A 68 8.79 -1.39 -2.96
CA TRP A 68 9.30 -1.76 -4.27
C TRP A 68 8.38 -1.28 -5.39
N ILE A 69 8.98 -0.87 -6.50
CA ILE A 69 8.26 -0.49 -7.72
C ILE A 69 8.12 -1.70 -8.64
N ALA A 70 6.88 -2.01 -9.04
CA ALA A 70 6.56 -3.12 -9.93
C ALA A 70 6.11 -2.60 -11.32
N PRO A 71 7.04 -2.38 -12.27
CA PRO A 71 6.71 -1.88 -13.58
C PRO A 71 5.97 -2.93 -14.44
N GLY A 72 5.05 -2.45 -15.29
CA GLY A 72 4.38 -3.28 -16.28
C GLY A 72 3.36 -4.28 -15.71
N VAL A 73 2.94 -4.11 -14.46
CA VAL A 73 1.88 -4.91 -13.84
C VAL A 73 0.53 -4.53 -14.43
N VAL A 74 -0.26 -5.54 -14.82
CA VAL A 74 -1.67 -5.38 -15.19
C VAL A 74 -2.52 -5.46 -13.93
N HIS A 75 -3.42 -4.49 -13.77
CA HIS A 75 -4.32 -4.40 -12.62
C HIS A 75 -5.71 -4.89 -13.01
N PRO A 76 -6.16 -6.07 -12.56
CA PRO A 76 -7.51 -6.56 -12.85
C PRO A 76 -8.60 -5.79 -12.09
N VAL A 77 -8.24 -5.06 -11.04
CA VAL A 77 -9.18 -4.32 -10.19
C VAL A 77 -8.90 -2.81 -10.27
N SER A 78 -9.98 -2.02 -10.34
CA SER A 78 -9.95 -0.57 -10.18
C SER A 78 -11.08 -0.19 -9.23
N MET A 79 -10.77 0.53 -8.17
CA MET A 79 -11.72 0.92 -7.13
C MET A 79 -11.58 2.41 -6.82
N THR A 80 -12.72 3.08 -6.67
CA THR A 80 -12.79 4.46 -6.18
C THR A 80 -13.18 4.42 -4.71
N LEU A 81 -12.27 4.86 -3.84
CA LEU A 81 -12.48 4.94 -2.40
C LEU A 81 -12.85 6.37 -2.03
N ARG A 82 -13.93 6.55 -1.28
CA ARG A 82 -14.40 7.81 -0.74
C ARG A 82 -14.14 7.89 0.76
N SER A 83 -14.47 9.02 1.35
CA SER A 83 -14.26 9.26 2.78
C SER A 83 -14.98 8.20 3.63
N GLY A 84 -14.21 7.46 4.43
CA GLY A 84 -14.67 6.32 5.23
C GLY A 84 -14.35 4.95 4.61
N ASP A 85 -14.08 4.87 3.31
CA ASP A 85 -13.72 3.63 2.65
C ASP A 85 -12.27 3.24 2.93
N PHE A 86 -12.00 1.94 2.84
CA PHE A 86 -10.66 1.39 2.97
C PHE A 86 -10.40 0.24 2.01
N ALA A 87 -9.12 0.01 1.72
CA ALA A 87 -8.64 -1.18 1.03
C ALA A 87 -7.48 -1.81 1.79
N VAL A 88 -7.36 -3.13 1.66
CA VAL A 88 -6.26 -3.92 2.22
C VAL A 88 -5.44 -4.48 1.07
N PHE A 89 -4.12 -4.34 1.15
CA PHE A 89 -3.16 -4.97 0.25
C PHE A 89 -2.21 -5.83 1.07
N LEU A 90 -2.24 -7.14 0.84
CA LEU A 90 -1.36 -8.10 1.49
C LEU A 90 0.08 -7.99 0.95
N PRO A 91 1.07 -8.54 1.67
CA PRO A 91 2.44 -8.51 1.19
C PRO A 91 2.59 -9.15 -0.20
N GLY A 92 3.18 -8.39 -1.12
CA GLY A 92 3.38 -8.73 -2.53
C GLY A 92 2.28 -8.22 -3.47
N GLU A 93 1.12 -7.83 -2.95
CA GLU A 93 0.00 -7.39 -3.80
C GLU A 93 0.26 -6.00 -4.39
N PRO A 94 0.25 -5.88 -5.73
CA PRO A 94 0.51 -4.61 -6.40
C PRO A 94 -0.67 -3.65 -6.23
N HIS A 95 -0.34 -2.40 -5.96
CA HIS A 95 -1.33 -1.34 -5.93
C HIS A 95 -0.75 0.00 -6.43
N GLN A 96 -1.55 0.71 -7.22
CA GLN A 96 -1.25 2.03 -7.76
C GLN A 96 -2.19 3.05 -7.10
N ALA A 97 -1.77 3.56 -5.95
CA ALA A 97 -2.55 4.48 -5.12
C ALA A 97 -2.29 5.96 -5.46
N LEU A 98 -3.08 6.85 -4.84
CA LEU A 98 -3.04 8.31 -5.04
C LEU A 98 -3.35 8.75 -6.48
N CYS A 99 -4.11 7.95 -7.23
CA CYS A 99 -4.61 8.34 -8.55
C CYS A 99 -5.86 9.23 -8.38
N ALA A 100 -5.91 10.32 -9.16
CA ALA A 100 -7.10 11.16 -9.27
C ALA A 100 -8.28 10.38 -9.86
N VAL A 101 -9.49 10.69 -9.40
CA VAL A 101 -10.74 10.13 -9.96
C VAL A 101 -11.08 10.86 -11.25
N GLU A 102 -11.40 12.16 -11.16
CA GLU A 102 -11.65 13.04 -12.30
C GLU A 102 -10.53 14.06 -12.49
N ALA A 103 -10.14 14.74 -11.41
CA ALA A 103 -9.10 15.76 -11.42
C ALA A 103 -8.22 15.72 -10.15
N PRO A 104 -6.96 16.17 -10.22
CA PRO A 104 -6.07 16.28 -9.06
C PRO A 104 -6.64 17.11 -7.91
N MET A 105 -6.99 16.45 -6.81
CA MET A 105 -7.40 17.08 -5.55
C MET A 105 -6.48 16.69 -4.39
N THR A 106 -6.66 17.32 -3.23
CA THR A 106 -5.97 16.89 -2.01
C THR A 106 -6.81 15.88 -1.25
N VAL A 107 -6.26 14.71 -0.98
CA VAL A 107 -6.85 13.67 -0.12
C VAL A 107 -6.18 13.70 1.25
N ARG A 108 -6.92 13.32 2.30
CA ARG A 108 -6.33 12.89 3.58
C ARG A 108 -6.51 11.39 3.72
N LYS A 109 -5.47 10.68 4.11
CA LYS A 109 -5.54 9.25 4.35
C LYS A 109 -4.75 8.82 5.59
N ALA A 110 -5.17 7.70 6.16
CA ALA A 110 -4.38 6.91 7.08
C ALA A 110 -3.92 5.64 6.36
N VAL A 111 -2.64 5.30 6.47
CA VAL A 111 -2.10 4.02 5.99
C VAL A 111 -1.58 3.26 7.19
N PHE A 112 -2.25 2.17 7.54
CA PHE A 112 -1.77 1.26 8.58
C PHE A 112 -0.83 0.25 7.93
N LYS A 113 0.35 0.10 8.51
CA LYS A 113 1.32 -0.93 8.15
C LYS A 113 1.19 -2.08 9.14
N VAL A 114 0.76 -3.24 8.66
CA VAL A 114 0.59 -4.44 9.49
C VAL A 114 1.71 -5.41 9.17
N PRO A 115 2.63 -5.72 10.12
CA PRO A 115 3.70 -6.68 9.89
C PRO A 115 3.15 -8.02 9.40
N ARG A 116 3.81 -8.61 8.41
CA ARG A 116 3.44 -9.91 7.84
C ARG A 116 3.27 -11.01 8.90
N ALA A 117 4.09 -10.98 9.94
CA ALA A 117 4.01 -11.92 11.06
C ALA A 117 2.72 -11.82 11.90
N LEU A 118 1.91 -10.78 11.73
CA LEU A 118 0.60 -10.63 12.38
C LEU A 118 -0.58 -11.03 11.48
N LEU A 119 -0.31 -11.39 10.22
CA LEU A 119 -1.34 -11.75 9.23
C LEU A 119 -1.60 -13.25 9.16
N GLU A 120 -0.88 -14.05 9.95
CA GLU A 120 -1.05 -15.50 9.99
C GLU A 120 -2.40 -15.86 10.64
N VAL A 121 -3.14 -16.71 9.93
CA VAL A 121 -4.22 -17.55 10.45
C VAL A 121 -3.75 -18.99 10.38
#